data_AF-A0A455UFK7-F1
#
_entry.id   AF-A0A455UFK7-F1
#
_cell.length_a   1.000
_cell.length_b   1.000
_cell.length_c   1.000
_cell.angle_alpha   90.00
_cell.angle_beta   90.00
_cell.angle_gamma   90.00
#
_symmetry.space_group_name_H-M   'P 1'
#
loop_
_entity.id
_entity.type
_entity.pdbx_description
1 polymer ?
#
loop_
_entity_poly.entity_id
_entity_poly.type
_entity_poly.pdbx_seq_one_letter_code
_entity_poly.pdbx_strand_id
1 'polypeptide(L)'
;MSAWLHYTQQWPLITDDVAVIKPDEAEPLLHPGPARAKLWRDALTALGIGTEGLVRDLMRADKFHLMMNKGVRYDAHRLSALVQLERADEGEEATLEKLSGVEAFKTVMGAIYRPELGSEFNTDEQLMRECIRLAQQIRVYRFRRPWSLGGYGSKPKAIA
;
A
#
# COMPACT_ATOMS: atom_id res chain seq x y z
N MET A 1 -7.49 0.94 -4.33
CA MET A 1 -6.46 1.46 -5.26
C MET A 1 -5.64 0.34 -5.88
N SER A 2 -5.02 -0.55 -5.10
CA SER A 2 -4.23 -1.70 -5.59
C SER A 2 -4.98 -2.55 -6.63
N ALA A 3 -6.20 -3.01 -6.30
CA ALA A 3 -7.02 -3.79 -7.24
C ALA A 3 -7.39 -3.01 -8.51
N TRP A 4 -7.68 -1.70 -8.40
CA TRP A 4 -7.97 -0.88 -9.58
C TRP A 4 -6.76 -0.80 -10.53
N LEU A 5 -5.55 -0.58 -10.00
CA LEU A 5 -4.32 -0.60 -10.81
C LEU A 5 -4.11 -1.96 -11.48
N HIS A 6 -4.37 -3.05 -10.76
CA HIS A 6 -4.26 -4.39 -11.32
C HIS A 6 -5.22 -4.62 -12.49
N TYR A 7 -6.50 -4.36 -12.30
CA TYR A 7 -7.53 -4.65 -13.31
C TYR A 7 -7.56 -3.65 -14.46
N THR A 8 -7.22 -2.38 -14.24
CA THR A 8 -7.30 -1.33 -15.28
C THR A 8 -5.96 -1.04 -15.96
N GLN A 9 -4.86 -1.06 -15.22
CA GLN A 9 -3.52 -0.77 -15.75
C GLN A 9 -2.70 -2.04 -16.01
N GLN A 10 -3.24 -3.22 -15.71
CA GLN A 10 -2.56 -4.51 -15.89
C GLN A 10 -1.24 -4.61 -15.10
N TRP A 11 -1.12 -3.86 -13.99
CA TRP A 11 0.03 -3.97 -13.11
C TRP A 11 -0.07 -5.23 -12.26
N PRO A 12 1.02 -5.99 -12.05
CA PRO A 12 0.99 -7.13 -11.16
C PRO A 12 0.72 -6.65 -9.72
N LEU A 13 -0.30 -7.23 -9.08
CA LEU A 13 -0.52 -7.04 -7.66
C LEU A 13 0.32 -8.07 -6.90
N ILE A 14 1.33 -7.57 -6.19
CA ILE A 14 2.30 -8.39 -5.47
C ILE A 14 1.70 -8.96 -4.17
N THR A 15 1.16 -8.08 -3.33
CA THR A 15 0.52 -8.44 -2.06
C THR A 15 -0.44 -7.34 -1.63
N ASP A 16 -1.40 -7.68 -0.77
CA ASP A 16 -2.31 -6.75 -0.09
C ASP A 16 -2.13 -6.89 1.43
N ASP A 17 -2.58 -5.90 2.20
CA ASP A 17 -2.45 -5.80 3.66
C ASP A 17 -1.02 -5.62 4.22
N VAL A 18 -0.15 -6.65 4.13
CA VAL A 18 1.18 -6.64 4.78
C VAL A 18 2.23 -7.27 3.86
N ALA A 19 3.44 -6.71 3.91
CA ALA A 19 4.65 -7.24 3.29
C ALA A 19 5.84 -7.08 4.27
N VAL A 20 6.95 -7.76 3.99
CA VAL A 20 8.14 -7.71 4.86
C VAL A 20 9.30 -7.04 4.11
N ILE A 21 9.98 -6.11 4.78
CA ILE A 21 11.31 -5.62 4.41
C ILE A 21 12.27 -6.18 5.45
N LYS A 22 13.35 -6.84 5.02
CA LYS A 22 14.33 -7.39 5.94
C LYS A 22 15.46 -6.38 6.21
N PRO A 23 15.77 -6.08 7.48
CA PRO A 23 16.83 -5.13 7.85
C PRO A 23 18.22 -5.49 7.32
N ASP A 24 18.55 -6.78 7.25
CA ASP A 24 19.86 -7.32 6.90
C ASP A 24 20.15 -7.33 5.39
N GLU A 25 19.15 -7.03 4.56
CA GLU A 25 19.33 -6.95 3.11
C GLU A 25 19.87 -5.58 2.69
N ALA A 26 20.91 -5.59 1.84
CA ALA A 26 21.57 -4.37 1.35
C ALA A 26 20.61 -3.48 0.55
N GLU A 27 19.71 -4.10 -0.20
CA GLU A 27 18.62 -3.43 -0.89
C GLU A 27 17.29 -3.60 -0.16
N PRO A 28 16.37 -2.63 -0.24
CA PRO A 28 15.05 -2.75 0.37
C PRO A 28 14.17 -3.69 -0.46
N LEU A 29 14.32 -5.00 -0.26
CA LEU A 29 13.50 -6.00 -0.95
C LEU A 29 12.19 -6.22 -0.20
N LEU A 30 11.08 -6.09 -0.92
CA LEU A 30 9.72 -6.36 -0.46
C LEU A 30 9.40 -7.83 -0.68
N HIS A 31 9.31 -8.57 0.42
CA HIS A 31 8.89 -9.95 0.46
C HIS A 31 7.35 -9.99 0.57
N PRO A 32 6.65 -10.57 -0.43
CA PRO A 32 5.20 -10.58 -0.47
C PRO A 32 4.58 -11.39 0.68
N GLY A 33 3.45 -10.91 1.18
CA GLY A 33 2.55 -11.69 2.01
C GLY A 33 1.66 -12.63 1.19
N PRO A 34 0.57 -13.15 1.77
CA PRO A 34 -0.38 -13.98 1.05
C PRO A 34 -0.99 -13.26 -0.16
N ALA A 35 -1.01 -13.92 -1.31
CA ALA A 35 -1.53 -13.40 -2.58
C ALA A 35 -3.07 -13.35 -2.63
N ARG A 36 -3.67 -12.58 -1.73
CA ARG A 36 -5.11 -12.34 -1.66
C ARG A 36 -5.36 -10.85 -1.48
N ALA A 37 -6.40 -10.33 -2.11
CA ALA A 37 -6.88 -8.98 -1.86
C ALA A 37 -8.22 -9.03 -1.11
N LYS A 38 -8.46 -8.06 -0.24
CA LYS A 38 -9.75 -7.92 0.46
C LYS A 38 -10.51 -6.70 -0.03
N LEU A 39 -11.57 -6.93 -0.81
CA LEU A 39 -12.34 -5.86 -1.42
C LEU A 39 -13.73 -5.74 -0.79
N TRP A 40 -14.16 -4.50 -0.59
CA TRP A 40 -15.53 -4.20 -0.26
C TRP A 40 -16.44 -4.44 -1.48
N ARG A 41 -17.73 -4.70 -1.25
CA ARG A 41 -18.71 -4.92 -2.30
C ARG A 41 -18.77 -3.79 -3.33
N ASP A 42 -18.76 -2.54 -2.88
CA ASP A 42 -18.76 -1.36 -3.73
C ASP A 42 -17.54 -1.31 -4.67
N ALA A 43 -16.36 -1.67 -4.17
CA ALA A 43 -15.14 -1.77 -4.95
C ALA A 43 -15.23 -2.90 -6.00
N LEU A 44 -15.83 -4.04 -5.65
CA LEU A 44 -16.08 -5.13 -6.61
C LEU A 44 -17.04 -4.69 -7.71
N THR A 45 -18.16 -4.05 -7.34
CA THR A 45 -19.13 -3.49 -8.29
C THR A 45 -18.46 -2.49 -9.23
N ALA A 46 -17.65 -1.56 -8.70
CA ALA A 46 -16.95 -0.57 -9.51
C ALA A 46 -15.90 -1.17 -10.45
N LEU A 47 -15.38 -2.36 -10.14
CA LEU A 47 -14.46 -3.12 -11.00
C LEU A 47 -15.19 -4.08 -11.95
N GLY A 48 -16.53 -4.15 -11.90
CA GLY A 48 -17.32 -5.09 -12.70
C GLY A 48 -17.13 -6.55 -12.30
N ILE A 49 -16.71 -6.83 -11.07
CA ILE A 49 -16.44 -8.18 -10.56
C ILE A 49 -17.68 -8.69 -9.81
N GLY A 50 -18.27 -9.78 -10.29
CA GLY A 50 -19.36 -10.47 -9.59
C GLY A 50 -18.91 -11.08 -8.26
N THR A 51 -19.79 -11.14 -7.27
CA THR A 51 -19.48 -11.74 -5.96
C THR A 51 -19.66 -13.26 -5.92
N GLU A 52 -20.13 -13.87 -7.00
CA GLU A 52 -20.41 -15.31 -7.06
C GLU A 52 -19.11 -16.11 -6.96
N GLY A 53 -19.07 -17.08 -6.04
CA GLY A 53 -17.88 -17.88 -5.76
C GLY A 53 -16.79 -17.19 -4.92
N LEU A 54 -16.96 -15.92 -4.52
CA LEU A 54 -16.02 -15.25 -3.62
C LEU A 54 -16.29 -15.60 -2.16
N VAL A 55 -15.21 -15.78 -1.39
CA VAL A 55 -15.29 -16.02 0.06
C VAL A 55 -15.59 -14.70 0.78
N ARG A 56 -16.67 -14.64 1.54
CA ARG A 56 -16.96 -13.49 2.42
C ARG A 56 -16.01 -13.45 3.61
N ASP A 57 -15.58 -12.26 3.99
CA ASP A 57 -14.83 -12.08 5.22
C ASP A 57 -15.77 -12.30 6.42
N LEU A 58 -15.42 -13.27 7.27
CA LEU A 58 -16.27 -13.71 8.40
C LEU A 58 -16.51 -12.60 9.44
N MET A 59 -15.64 -11.57 9.50
CA MET A 59 -15.76 -10.50 10.48
C MET A 59 -16.43 -9.23 9.94
N ARG A 60 -16.58 -9.08 8.61
CA ARG A 60 -17.15 -7.89 7.98
C ARG A 60 -18.01 -8.29 6.78
N ALA A 61 -19.33 -8.26 6.95
CA ALA A 61 -20.32 -8.82 6.03
C ALA A 61 -20.24 -8.35 4.56
N ASP A 62 -19.62 -7.20 4.30
CA ASP A 62 -19.46 -6.59 2.98
C ASP A 62 -18.04 -6.61 2.41
N LYS A 63 -17.10 -7.32 3.06
CA LYS A 63 -15.77 -7.61 2.50
C LYS A 63 -15.70 -9.01 1.91
N PHE A 64 -14.99 -9.14 0.81
CA PHE A 64 -14.80 -10.37 0.06
C PHE A 64 -13.31 -10.61 -0.17
N HIS A 65 -12.90 -11.87 -0.12
CA HIS A 65 -11.55 -12.32 -0.42
C HIS A 65 -11.49 -12.65 -1.90
N LEU A 66 -10.58 -11.98 -2.59
CA LEU A 66 -10.27 -12.22 -3.98
C LEU A 66 -8.90 -12.91 -4.05
N MET A 67 -8.90 -14.18 -4.42
CA MET A 67 -7.66 -14.91 -4.66
C MET A 67 -7.05 -14.40 -5.97
N MET A 68 -5.82 -13.91 -5.88
CA MET A 68 -5.08 -13.52 -7.07
C MET A 68 -4.57 -14.80 -7.70
N ASN A 69 -5.28 -15.38 -8.67
CA ASN A 69 -4.87 -16.67 -9.26
C ASN A 69 -4.00 -16.49 -10.52
N LYS A 70 -3.92 -15.28 -11.08
CA LYS A 70 -3.13 -14.97 -12.28
C LYS A 70 -2.01 -13.98 -11.94
N GLY A 71 -0.78 -14.33 -12.34
CA GLY A 71 0.37 -13.43 -12.24
C GLY A 71 0.93 -13.23 -10.82
N VAL A 72 0.65 -14.17 -9.89
CA VAL A 72 1.19 -14.11 -8.53
C VAL A 72 2.70 -14.19 -8.56
N ARG A 73 3.32 -13.27 -7.82
CA ARG A 73 4.76 -13.24 -7.61
C ARG A 73 5.02 -13.48 -6.14
N TYR A 74 5.78 -14.53 -5.86
CA TYR A 74 6.22 -14.89 -4.51
C TYR A 74 7.69 -14.51 -4.28
N ASP A 75 8.39 -14.08 -5.32
CA ASP A 75 9.75 -13.57 -5.23
C ASP A 75 9.78 -12.14 -4.67
N ALA A 76 10.88 -11.83 -3.99
CA ALA A 76 11.08 -10.51 -3.42
C ALA A 76 11.34 -9.48 -4.53
N HIS A 77 10.81 -8.27 -4.37
CA HIS A 77 10.97 -7.19 -5.33
C HIS A 77 11.52 -5.92 -4.69
N ARG A 78 12.40 -5.22 -5.38
CA ARG A 78 12.95 -3.96 -4.88
C ARG A 78 11.85 -2.92 -4.64
N LEU A 79 11.68 -2.50 -3.39
CA LEU A 79 10.82 -1.39 -3.02
C LEU A 79 11.46 -0.09 -3.50
N SER A 80 10.82 0.56 -4.48
CA SER A 80 11.37 1.78 -5.08
C SER A 80 10.70 3.06 -4.56
N ALA A 81 9.45 2.95 -4.09
CA ALA A 81 8.72 4.07 -3.53
C ALA A 81 7.67 3.64 -2.50
N LEU A 82 7.43 4.49 -1.52
CA LEU A 82 6.30 4.44 -0.59
C LEU A 82 5.38 5.64 -0.88
N VAL A 83 4.09 5.38 -1.08
CA VAL A 83 3.08 6.42 -1.31
C VAL A 83 2.04 6.36 -0.20
N GLN A 84 2.07 7.33 0.70
CA GLN A 84 1.04 7.49 1.73
C GLN A 84 -0.22 8.07 1.11
N LEU A 85 -1.35 7.43 1.35
CA LEU A 85 -2.64 7.91 0.89
C LEU A 85 -3.29 8.78 1.96
N GLU A 86 -3.71 9.97 1.57
CA GLU A 86 -4.43 10.91 2.43
C GLU A 86 -5.73 11.35 1.75
N ARG A 87 -6.73 11.66 2.58
CA ARG A 87 -7.99 12.20 2.11
C ARG A 87 -7.83 13.69 1.84
N ALA A 88 -8.17 14.09 0.62
CA ALA A 88 -8.35 15.49 0.26
C ALA A 88 -9.74 15.97 0.71
N ASP A 89 -9.86 17.26 1.00
CA ASP A 89 -11.12 17.90 1.33
C ASP A 89 -12.06 17.96 0.11
N GLU A 90 -13.35 18.23 0.36
CA GLU A 90 -14.31 18.34 -0.73
C GLU A 90 -13.96 19.52 -1.65
N GLY A 91 -13.81 19.23 -2.95
CA GLY A 91 -13.37 20.21 -3.94
C GLY A 91 -11.85 20.41 -4.03
N GLU A 92 -11.06 19.79 -3.15
CA GLU A 92 -9.59 19.83 -3.24
C GLU A 92 -9.11 18.93 -4.40
N GLU A 93 -8.25 19.49 -5.27
CA GLU A 93 -7.63 18.71 -6.34
C GLU A 93 -6.67 17.66 -5.79
N ALA A 94 -6.56 16.54 -6.50
CA ALA A 94 -5.64 15.48 -6.12
C ALA A 94 -4.17 15.94 -6.31
N THR A 95 -3.34 15.80 -5.27
CA THR A 95 -1.95 16.24 -5.26
C THR A 95 -0.98 15.12 -4.89
N LEU A 96 0.15 15.06 -5.59
CA LEU A 96 1.26 14.15 -5.28
C LEU A 96 2.50 14.95 -4.90
N GLU A 97 2.90 14.86 -3.64
CA GLU A 97 4.04 15.57 -3.06
C GLU A 97 5.17 14.60 -2.75
N LYS A 98 6.41 14.96 -3.08
CA LYS A 98 7.58 14.17 -2.67
C LYS A 98 8.01 14.59 -1.27
N LEU A 99 8.07 13.65 -0.34
CA LEU A 99 8.50 13.89 1.03
C LEU A 99 10.02 13.72 1.18
N SER A 100 10.60 14.46 2.12
CA SER A 100 12.02 14.36 2.47
C SER A 100 12.26 14.54 3.96
N GLY A 101 13.48 14.25 4.42
CA GLY A 101 13.91 14.43 5.80
C GLY A 101 12.98 13.75 6.82
N VAL A 102 12.58 14.51 7.84
CA VAL A 102 11.75 14.03 8.94
C VAL A 102 10.38 13.55 8.46
N GLU A 103 9.79 14.17 7.45
CA GLU A 103 8.46 13.80 6.96
C GLU A 103 8.48 12.46 6.21
N ALA A 104 9.53 12.21 5.41
CA ALA A 104 9.74 10.90 4.80
C ALA A 104 9.95 9.81 5.86
N PHE A 105 10.76 10.08 6.88
CA PHE A 105 10.99 9.17 8.00
C PHE A 105 9.70 8.83 8.76
N LYS A 106 8.92 9.85 9.16
CA LYS A 106 7.63 9.65 9.86
C LYS A 106 6.66 8.82 9.02
N THR A 107 6.65 9.03 7.71
CA THR A 107 5.80 8.28 6.77
C THR A 107 6.20 6.81 6.71
N VAL A 108 7.51 6.50 6.67
CA VAL A 108 8.01 5.13 6.73
C VAL A 108 7.70 4.48 8.07
N MET A 109 7.95 5.18 9.19
CA MET A 109 7.64 4.71 10.53
C MET A 109 6.13 4.43 10.71
N GLY A 110 5.27 5.30 10.19
CA GLY A 110 3.82 5.13 10.23
C GLY A 110 3.29 4.00 9.33
N ALA A 111 4.11 3.45 8.44
CA ALA A 111 3.77 2.30 7.60
C ALA A 111 4.09 0.95 8.28
N ILE A 112 4.71 0.95 9.46
CA ILE A 112 5.01 -0.27 10.20
C ILE A 112 3.70 -0.89 10.67
N TYR A 113 3.51 -2.16 10.31
CA TYR A 113 2.38 -2.94 10.77
C TYR A 113 2.55 -3.30 12.25
N ARG A 114 1.63 -2.83 13.10
CA ARG A 114 1.58 -3.12 14.55
C ARG A 114 2.91 -2.80 15.25
N PRO A 115 3.30 -1.51 15.35
CA PRO A 115 4.59 -1.11 15.92
C PRO A 115 4.77 -1.59 17.37
N GLU A 116 3.68 -1.83 18.11
CA GLU A 116 3.70 -2.37 19.48
C GLU A 116 4.26 -3.79 19.54
N LEU A 117 4.14 -4.57 18.46
CA LEU A 117 4.84 -5.84 18.34
C LEU A 117 6.30 -5.63 17.94
N GLY A 118 6.60 -4.57 17.19
CA GLY A 118 7.94 -4.20 16.80
C GLY A 118 8.87 -4.00 18.00
N SER A 119 8.38 -3.34 19.04
CA SER A 119 9.11 -3.09 20.30
C SER A 119 9.41 -4.35 21.12
N GLU A 120 8.67 -5.44 20.89
CA GLU A 120 8.93 -6.75 21.54
C GLU A 120 10.07 -7.52 20.86
N PHE A 121 10.34 -7.26 19.58
CA PHE A 121 11.35 -7.97 18.79
C PHE A 121 12.56 -7.11 18.42
N ASN A 122 12.44 -5.79 18.52
CA ASN A 122 13.49 -4.82 18.24
C ASN A 122 13.47 -3.72 19.29
N THR A 123 14.62 -3.15 19.58
CA THR A 123 14.68 -1.88 20.34
C THR A 123 14.14 -0.72 19.50
N ASP A 124 13.58 0.29 20.15
CA ASP A 124 13.13 1.53 19.48
C ASP A 124 14.25 2.17 18.63
N GLU A 125 15.48 2.08 19.12
CA GLU A 125 16.67 2.60 18.43
C GLU A 125 16.97 1.83 17.14
N GLN A 126 16.85 0.49 17.16
CA GLN A 126 16.98 -0.33 15.95
C GLN A 126 15.89 0.01 14.94
N LEU A 127 14.63 0.07 15.39
CA LEU A 127 13.49 0.38 14.51
C LEU A 127 13.65 1.76 13.85
N MET A 128 14.07 2.76 14.64
CA MET A 128 14.37 4.09 14.15
C MET A 128 15.48 4.08 13.09
N ARG A 129 16.61 3.40 13.34
CA ARG A 129 17.71 3.28 12.37
C ARG A 129 17.27 2.62 11.08
N GLU A 130 16.49 1.55 11.15
CA GLU A 130 15.98 0.87 9.95
C GLU A 130 15.04 1.74 9.14
N CYS A 131 14.16 2.51 9.80
CA CYS A 131 13.27 3.44 9.11
C CYS A 131 14.03 4.58 8.44
N ILE A 132 15.07 5.12 9.09
CA ILE A 132 15.94 6.14 8.51
C ILE A 132 16.64 5.58 7.26
N ARG A 133 17.25 4.40 7.39
CA ARG A 133 17.95 3.73 6.28
C ARG A 133 17.00 3.49 5.11
N LEU A 134 15.82 2.94 5.37
CA LEU A 134 14.82 2.67 4.34
C LEU A 134 14.36 3.97 3.65
N ALA A 135 14.06 5.02 4.42
CA ALA A 135 13.64 6.32 3.90
C ALA A 135 14.70 6.98 2.99
N GLN A 136 15.99 6.69 3.19
CA GLN A 136 17.08 7.15 2.34
C GLN A 136 17.21 6.35 1.03
N GLN A 137 16.76 5.09 1.01
CA GLN A 137 16.91 4.20 -0.14
C GLN A 137 15.72 4.25 -1.11
N ILE A 138 14.55 4.71 -0.65
CA ILE A 138 13.32 4.76 -1.45
C ILE A 138 12.81 6.18 -1.63
N ARG A 139 11.96 6.39 -2.63
CA ARG A 139 11.22 7.66 -2.76
C ARG A 139 9.96 7.62 -1.90
N VAL A 140 9.75 8.63 -1.08
CA VAL A 140 8.53 8.72 -0.25
C VAL A 140 7.64 9.83 -0.80
N TYR A 141 6.35 9.55 -0.94
CA TYR A 141 5.36 10.48 -1.45
C TYR A 141 4.13 10.53 -0.56
N ARG A 142 3.47 11.67 -0.54
CA ARG A 142 2.11 11.85 -0.05
C ARG A 142 1.19 12.05 -1.24
N PHE A 143 0.15 11.24 -1.33
CA PHE A 143 -0.90 11.36 -2.35
C PHE A 143 -2.21 11.72 -1.67
N ARG A 144 -2.58 13.01 -1.73
CA ARG A 144 -3.87 13.50 -1.27
C ARG A 144 -4.88 13.39 -2.40
N ARG A 145 -6.02 12.76 -2.14
CA ARG A 145 -7.09 12.62 -3.14
C ARG A 145 -8.49 12.53 -2.53
N PRO A 146 -9.53 12.90 -3.28
CA PRO A 146 -10.91 12.60 -2.89
C PRO A 146 -11.11 11.10 -2.65
N TRP A 147 -11.98 10.78 -1.68
CA TRP A 147 -12.27 9.39 -1.30
C TRP A 147 -13.32 8.71 -2.20
N SER A 148 -13.71 9.35 -3.31
CA SER A 148 -14.70 8.81 -4.25
C SER A 148 -14.08 7.87 -5.28
N LEU A 149 -14.90 6.96 -5.81
CA LEU A 149 -14.50 6.06 -6.90
C LEU A 149 -14.48 6.75 -8.28
N GLY A 150 -15.20 7.88 -8.43
CA GLY A 150 -15.40 8.57 -9.71
C GLY A 150 -14.18 9.31 -10.28
N GLY A 151 -13.05 9.35 -9.57
CA GLY A 151 -11.85 10.10 -9.96
C GLY A 151 -10.57 9.29 -10.13
N TYR A 152 -10.61 7.96 -10.04
CA TYR A 152 -9.38 7.12 -10.03
C TYR A 152 -8.49 7.23 -11.28
N GLY A 153 -9.01 7.78 -12.39
CA GLY A 153 -8.28 7.94 -13.65
C GLY A 153 -7.66 9.31 -13.91
N SER A 154 -7.89 10.32 -13.06
CA SER A 154 -7.30 11.64 -13.26
C SER A 154 -5.85 11.69 -12.78
N LYS A 155 -4.96 12.30 -13.58
CA LYS A 155 -3.57 12.50 -13.16
C LYS A 155 -3.54 13.55 -12.05
N PRO A 156 -2.93 13.24 -10.89
CA PRO A 156 -2.81 14.23 -9.84
C PRO A 156 -1.81 15.32 -10.23
N LYS A 157 -2.00 16.50 -9.67
CA LYS A 157 -1.05 17.60 -9.80
C LYS A 157 0.19 17.27 -8.98
N ALA A 158 1.34 17.20 -9.64
CA ALA A 158 2.62 17.04 -8.96
C ALA A 158 2.98 18.37 -8.27
N ILE A 159 3.30 18.30 -6.98
CA ILE A 159 3.80 19.44 -6.21
C ILE A 159 5.20 19.10 -5.70
N ALA A 160 6.10 20.08 -5.80
CA ALA A 160 7.53 19.95 -5.55
C ALA A 160 7.85 19.92 -4.06
#